data_AF-A0A6P1DCY3-F1
#
_entry.id   AF-A0A6P1DCY3-F1
#
_cell.length_a   1.000
_cell.length_b   1.000
_cell.length_c   1.000
_cell.angle_alpha   90.00
_cell.angle_beta   90.00
_cell.angle_gamma   90.00
#
_symmetry.space_group_name_H-M   'P 1'
#
loop_
_entity.id
_entity.type
_entity.pdbx_description
1 polymer ?
#
loop_
_entity_poly.entity_id
_entity_poly.type
_entity_poly.pdbx_seq_one_letter_code
_entity_poly.pdbx_strand_id
1 'polypeptide(L)'
;MEKCIIDLICATTQITPVHFRAIGTRENHSQYDQNIEQSFSAELFHRFKSLIELPANTNYYNNLILHFDITKLSVGSRPDLVLHESQANRNNQKMFIEVKTDPKANLTDDFNKLIMSTAEYLNFQNSVLIVVNRSFEETHNLIKNHKEFYSIPNERKSRIFIINLYQGEDDLIDYNLYNIKYLYNKQ
;
A
#
# COMPACT_ATOMS: atom_id res chain seq x y z
N MET A 1 -11.17 -3.05 12.48
CA MET A 1 -10.39 -2.93 11.23
C MET A 1 -11.28 -3.40 10.10
N GLU A 2 -11.34 -2.70 8.97
CA GLU A 2 -12.26 -3.04 7.88
C GLU A 2 -11.85 -4.34 7.17
N LYS A 3 -12.82 -5.10 6.65
CA LYS A 3 -12.57 -6.40 5.99
C LYS A 3 -11.59 -6.30 4.81
N CYS A 4 -11.70 -5.28 3.97
CA CYS A 4 -10.76 -5.09 2.86
C CYS A 4 -9.31 -4.92 3.31
N ILE A 5 -9.06 -4.30 4.47
CA ILE A 5 -7.72 -4.19 5.05
C ILE A 5 -7.24 -5.57 5.49
N ILE A 6 -8.08 -6.34 6.19
CA ILE A 6 -7.74 -7.69 6.64
C ILE A 6 -7.39 -8.59 5.45
N ASP A 7 -8.20 -8.57 4.40
CA ASP A 7 -7.95 -9.38 3.22
C ASP A 7 -6.70 -8.90 2.45
N LEU A 8 -6.41 -7.60 2.42
CA LEU A 8 -5.15 -7.08 1.87
C LEU A 8 -3.94 -7.62 2.65
N ILE A 9 -4.00 -7.64 3.99
CA ILE A 9 -2.96 -8.23 4.83
C ILE A 9 -2.76 -9.70 4.45
N CYS A 10 -3.85 -10.48 4.40
CA CYS A 10 -3.80 -11.88 3.98
C CYS A 10 -3.24 -12.07 2.57
N ALA A 11 -3.47 -11.13 1.65
CA ALA A 11 -2.87 -11.16 0.32
C ALA A 11 -1.36 -10.94 0.39
N THR A 12 -0.89 -9.97 1.18
CA THR A 12 0.54 -9.67 1.33
C THR A 12 1.33 -10.84 1.92
N THR A 13 0.75 -11.62 2.84
CA THR A 13 1.42 -12.79 3.43
C THR A 13 1.55 -13.98 2.48
N GLN A 14 0.86 -13.95 1.33
CA GLN A 14 0.92 -15.00 0.30
C GLN A 14 1.90 -14.66 -0.83
N ILE A 15 2.50 -13.47 -0.82
CA ILE A 15 3.49 -13.07 -1.82
C ILE A 15 4.79 -13.79 -1.51
N THR A 16 5.35 -14.46 -2.52
CA THR A 16 6.60 -15.20 -2.36
C THR A 16 7.82 -14.26 -2.35
N PRO A 17 8.91 -14.62 -1.64
CA PRO A 17 10.11 -13.77 -1.52
C PRO A 17 10.76 -13.36 -2.84
N VAL A 18 10.56 -14.13 -3.92
CA VAL A 18 11.08 -13.76 -5.26
C VAL A 18 10.52 -12.43 -5.77
N HIS A 19 9.38 -11.98 -5.27
CA HIS A 19 8.82 -10.66 -5.60
C HIS A 19 9.31 -9.54 -4.68
N PHE A 20 10.09 -9.87 -3.64
CA PHE A 20 10.67 -8.91 -2.71
C PHE A 20 12.05 -8.45 -3.17
N ARG A 21 12.74 -9.21 -4.03
CA ARG A 21 14.03 -8.83 -4.64
C ARG A 21 14.15 -9.48 -6.01
N ALA A 22 14.47 -8.69 -7.04
CA ALA A 22 14.88 -9.20 -8.33
C ALA A 22 16.30 -8.73 -8.59
N ILE A 23 17.22 -9.69 -8.64
CA ILE A 23 18.62 -9.43 -8.96
C ILE A 23 18.78 -9.60 -10.47
N GLY A 24 19.00 -8.49 -11.17
CA GLY A 24 19.42 -8.50 -12.56
C GLY A 24 20.93 -8.70 -12.67
N THR A 25 21.38 -9.38 -13.72
CA THR A 25 22.80 -9.51 -14.08
C THR A 25 23.11 -8.60 -15.25
N ARG A 26 24.11 -7.74 -15.11
CA ARG A 26 24.67 -6.96 -16.23
C ARG A 26 25.58 -7.84 -17.08
N GLU A 27 25.92 -7.37 -18.29
CA GLU A 27 26.85 -8.05 -19.21
C GLU A 27 28.24 -8.29 -18.60
N ASN A 28 28.67 -7.45 -17.65
CA ASN A 28 29.92 -7.61 -16.91
C ASN A 28 29.79 -8.54 -15.67
N HIS A 29 28.72 -9.33 -15.58
CA HIS A 29 28.37 -10.19 -14.44
C HIS A 29 28.16 -9.48 -13.10
N SER A 30 28.08 -8.15 -13.07
CA SER A 30 27.66 -7.44 -11.86
C SER A 30 26.16 -7.57 -11.64
N GLN A 31 25.77 -7.81 -10.39
CA GLN A 31 24.38 -7.88 -9.96
C GLN A 31 23.84 -6.47 -9.67
N TYR A 32 22.58 -6.21 -10.01
CA TYR A 32 21.89 -4.98 -9.67
C TYR A 32 20.43 -5.26 -9.30
N ASP A 33 19.88 -4.48 -8.38
CA ASP A 33 18.47 -4.58 -8.03
C ASP A 33 17.62 -4.04 -9.19
N GLN A 34 16.75 -4.89 -9.74
CA GLN A 34 15.74 -4.47 -10.71
C GLN A 34 14.54 -3.86 -9.97
N ASN A 35 13.86 -2.92 -10.63
CA ASN A 35 12.61 -2.33 -10.13
C ASN A 35 11.52 -3.41 -10.00
N ILE A 36 11.44 -4.01 -8.82
CA ILE A 36 10.46 -5.04 -8.46
C ILE A 36 9.08 -4.49 -8.10
N GLU A 37 8.92 -3.17 -7.96
CA GLU A 37 7.64 -2.56 -7.54
C GLU A 37 6.47 -3.05 -8.40
N GLN A 38 6.65 -3.12 -9.72
CA GLN A 38 5.61 -3.61 -10.63
C GLN A 38 5.37 -5.12 -10.48
N SER A 39 6.42 -5.92 -10.28
CA SER A 39 6.29 -7.37 -10.07
C SER A 39 5.56 -7.67 -8.75
N PHE A 40 5.96 -7.01 -7.67
CA PHE A 40 5.32 -7.11 -6.38
C PHE A 40 3.85 -6.66 -6.45
N SER A 41 3.58 -5.52 -7.08
CA SER A 41 2.21 -4.98 -7.17
C SER A 41 1.30 -5.86 -8.03
N ALA A 42 1.83 -6.47 -9.11
CA ALA A 42 1.08 -7.42 -9.92
C ALA A 42 0.76 -8.70 -9.13
N GLU A 43 1.72 -9.25 -8.39
CA GLU A 43 1.48 -10.43 -7.56
C GLU A 43 0.50 -10.11 -6.41
N LEU A 44 0.64 -8.96 -5.77
CA LEU A 44 -0.33 -8.47 -4.77
C LEU A 44 -1.73 -8.37 -5.37
N PHE A 45 -1.87 -7.81 -6.57
CA PHE A 45 -3.14 -7.75 -7.28
C PHE A 45 -3.73 -9.14 -7.46
N HIS A 46 -2.95 -10.11 -7.94
CA HIS A 46 -3.44 -11.48 -8.14
C HIS A 46 -3.90 -12.13 -6.83
N ARG A 47 -3.09 -12.06 -5.77
CA ARG A 47 -3.45 -12.62 -4.46
C ARG A 47 -4.69 -11.98 -3.87
N PHE A 48 -4.78 -10.66 -3.96
CA PHE A 48 -5.93 -9.94 -3.42
C PHE A 48 -7.20 -10.20 -4.25
N LYS A 49 -7.08 -10.25 -5.57
CA LYS A 49 -8.18 -10.60 -6.47
C LYS A 49 -8.73 -12.00 -6.18
N SER A 50 -7.86 -12.98 -5.96
CA SER A 50 -8.29 -14.34 -5.58
C SER A 50 -9.08 -14.36 -4.28
N LEU A 51 -8.70 -13.54 -3.27
CA LEU A 51 -9.48 -13.42 -2.03
C LEU A 51 -10.83 -12.76 -2.27
N ILE A 52 -10.88 -11.69 -3.07
CA ILE A 52 -12.12 -10.98 -3.41
C ILE A 52 -13.15 -11.90 -4.08
N GLU A 53 -12.68 -12.81 -4.93
CA GLU A 53 -13.52 -13.73 -5.73
C GLU A 53 -13.97 -14.99 -4.97
N LEU A 54 -13.53 -15.19 -3.72
CA LEU A 54 -14.00 -16.30 -2.90
C LEU A 54 -15.52 -16.18 -2.64
N PRO A 55 -16.29 -17.29 -2.73
CA PRO A 55 -17.74 -17.26 -2.48
C PRO A 55 -18.13 -16.69 -1.11
N ALA A 56 -17.29 -16.89 -0.09
CA ALA A 56 -17.50 -16.34 1.25
C ALA A 56 -17.39 -14.81 1.31
N ASN A 57 -16.76 -14.19 0.32
CA ASN A 57 -16.45 -12.76 0.28
C ASN A 57 -17.35 -11.96 -0.68
N THR A 58 -18.15 -12.64 -1.51
CA THR A 58 -19.03 -12.03 -2.53
C THR A 58 -19.91 -10.91 -1.98
N ASN A 59 -20.55 -11.10 -0.83
CA ASN A 59 -21.46 -10.09 -0.27
C ASN A 59 -20.76 -8.77 0.09
N TYR A 60 -19.51 -8.84 0.56
CA TYR A 60 -18.76 -7.65 0.94
C TYR A 60 -18.17 -6.93 -0.28
N TYR A 61 -17.70 -7.68 -1.29
CA TYR A 61 -17.10 -7.12 -2.51
C TYR A 61 -18.07 -6.91 -3.66
N ASN A 62 -19.37 -7.10 -3.43
CA ASN A 62 -20.36 -6.92 -4.48
C ASN A 62 -20.25 -5.52 -5.10
N ASN A 63 -20.21 -5.47 -6.44
CA ASN A 63 -20.01 -4.26 -7.25
C ASN A 63 -18.66 -3.53 -7.06
N LEU A 64 -17.73 -4.06 -6.27
CA LEU A 64 -16.40 -3.47 -6.15
C LEU A 64 -15.47 -4.05 -7.22
N ILE A 65 -14.63 -3.17 -7.76
CA ILE A 65 -13.63 -3.47 -8.76
C ILE A 65 -12.27 -3.17 -8.16
N LEU A 66 -11.40 -4.17 -8.19
CA LEU A 66 -9.97 -4.01 -7.93
C LEU A 66 -9.32 -3.63 -9.26
N HIS A 67 -8.76 -2.42 -9.35
CA HIS A 67 -7.98 -1.97 -10.48
C HIS A 67 -6.49 -1.98 -10.13
N PHE A 68 -5.70 -2.51 -11.06
CA PHE A 68 -4.25 -2.42 -11.06
C PHE A 68 -3.82 -1.38 -12.10
N ASP A 69 -2.79 -0.62 -11.77
CA ASP A 69 -2.05 0.20 -12.70
C ASP A 69 -2.88 1.29 -13.43
N ILE A 70 -3.53 2.16 -12.64
CA ILE A 70 -4.45 3.17 -13.19
C ILE A 70 -3.69 4.31 -13.88
N THR A 71 -3.66 4.28 -15.20
CA THR A 71 -3.03 5.33 -16.03
C THR A 71 -3.77 6.67 -16.03
N LYS A 72 -4.99 6.77 -15.49
CA LYS A 72 -5.81 7.99 -15.49
C LYS A 72 -6.54 8.19 -14.17
N LEU A 73 -5.98 9.04 -13.30
CA LEU A 73 -6.75 9.77 -12.29
C LEU A 73 -6.69 11.25 -12.63
N SER A 74 -7.83 11.94 -12.47
CA SER A 74 -7.98 13.38 -12.76
C SER A 74 -7.13 14.31 -11.88
N VAL A 75 -6.34 13.76 -10.94
CA VAL A 75 -5.68 14.51 -9.85
C VAL A 75 -4.16 14.32 -9.82
N GLY A 76 -3.56 13.75 -10.87
CA GLY A 76 -2.10 13.75 -11.04
C GLY A 76 -1.31 12.76 -10.18
N SER A 77 -1.94 11.99 -9.29
CA SER A 77 -1.31 10.87 -8.57
C SER A 77 -1.84 9.53 -9.08
N ARG A 78 -0.98 8.63 -9.52
CA ARG A 78 -1.32 7.26 -9.94
C ARG A 78 -1.05 6.28 -8.79
N PRO A 79 -2.09 5.66 -8.20
CA PRO A 79 -1.90 4.53 -7.30
C PRO A 79 -1.47 3.30 -8.07
N ASP A 80 -0.84 2.38 -7.36
CA ASP A 80 -0.54 1.04 -7.86
C ASP A 80 -1.82 0.20 -7.93
N LEU A 81 -2.65 0.23 -6.89
CA LEU A 81 -3.94 -0.45 -6.86
C LEU A 81 -5.03 0.43 -6.22
N VAL A 82 -6.28 0.24 -6.66
CA VAL A 82 -7.45 0.77 -5.94
C VAL A 82 -8.58 -0.26 -5.91
N LEU A 83 -9.37 -0.21 -4.85
CA LEU A 83 -10.61 -0.95 -4.70
C LEU A 83 -11.77 0.04 -4.60
N HIS A 84 -12.69 0.01 -5.56
CA HIS A 84 -13.81 0.95 -5.62
C HIS A 84 -14.94 0.44 -6.52
N GLU A 85 -16.14 1.01 -6.42
CA GLU A 85 -17.25 0.63 -7.31
C GLU A 85 -17.15 1.23 -8.72
N SER A 86 -16.86 2.53 -8.81
CA SER A 86 -16.63 3.23 -10.08
C SER A 86 -15.91 4.55 -9.84
N GLN A 87 -15.35 5.20 -10.86
CA GLN A 87 -14.74 6.53 -10.69
C GLN A 87 -15.79 7.62 -10.40
N ALA A 88 -17.04 7.42 -10.84
CA ALA A 88 -18.13 8.36 -10.65
C ALA A 88 -18.75 8.27 -9.24
N ASN A 89 -18.74 7.08 -8.62
CA ASN A 89 -19.30 6.90 -7.29
C ASN A 89 -18.28 7.14 -6.17
N ARG A 90 -18.16 8.39 -5.73
CA ARG A 90 -17.26 8.79 -4.63
C ARG A 90 -17.67 8.26 -3.24
N ASN A 91 -18.91 7.78 -3.09
CA ASN A 91 -19.39 7.26 -1.81
C ASN A 91 -18.89 5.83 -1.53
N ASN A 92 -18.39 5.14 -2.56
CA ASN A 92 -17.98 3.75 -2.47
C ASN A 92 -16.54 3.53 -2.99
N GLN A 93 -15.63 4.42 -2.59
CA GLN A 93 -14.19 4.31 -2.79
C GLN A 93 -13.58 3.61 -1.57
N LYS A 94 -13.27 2.31 -1.67
CA LYS A 94 -12.90 1.52 -0.49
C LYS A 94 -11.44 1.69 -0.11
N MET A 95 -10.54 1.60 -1.06
CA MET A 95 -9.12 1.57 -0.77
C MET A 95 -8.26 2.17 -1.88
N PHE A 96 -7.29 2.98 -1.47
CA PHE A 96 -6.16 3.42 -2.26
C PHE A 96 -4.91 2.69 -1.76
N ILE A 97 -4.10 2.10 -2.65
CA ILE A 97 -2.91 1.34 -2.28
C ILE A 97 -1.72 1.86 -3.09
N GLU A 98 -0.65 2.19 -2.37
CA GLU A 98 0.67 2.49 -2.91
C GLU A 98 1.66 1.44 -2.40
N VAL A 99 2.60 1.02 -3.24
CA VAL A 99 3.64 0.05 -2.96
C VAL A 99 4.98 0.72 -3.17
N LYS A 100 5.92 0.52 -2.25
CA LYS A 100 7.30 0.98 -2.38
C LYS A 100 8.25 -0.12 -1.96
N THR A 101 9.07 -0.58 -2.90
CA THR A 101 9.96 -1.73 -2.69
C THR A 101 11.44 -1.37 -2.58
N ASP A 102 11.81 -0.16 -3.00
CA ASP A 102 13.16 0.36 -2.84
C ASP A 102 13.41 0.72 -1.35
N PRO A 103 14.38 0.06 -0.69
CA PRO A 103 14.70 0.31 0.71
C PRO A 103 15.15 1.76 0.98
N LYS A 104 15.57 2.51 -0.05
CA LYS A 104 16.07 3.89 0.03
C LYS A 104 15.14 4.93 -0.60
N ALA A 105 14.00 4.54 -1.15
CA ALA A 105 13.02 5.46 -1.72
C ALA A 105 12.63 6.59 -0.75
N ASN A 106 12.61 7.82 -1.25
CA ASN A 106 11.99 8.94 -0.55
C ASN A 106 10.47 8.79 -0.64
N LEU A 107 9.81 8.68 0.52
CA LEU A 107 8.37 8.42 0.63
C LEU A 107 7.53 9.71 0.75
N THR A 108 8.14 10.90 0.65
CA THR A 108 7.46 12.18 0.87
C THR A 108 6.25 12.34 -0.06
N ASP A 109 6.45 12.10 -1.35
CA ASP A 109 5.37 12.19 -2.34
C ASP A 109 4.31 11.12 -2.09
N ASP A 110 4.71 9.91 -1.72
CA ASP A 110 3.78 8.82 -1.42
C ASP A 110 2.92 9.12 -0.20
N PHE A 111 3.49 9.68 0.87
CA PHE A 111 2.73 10.15 2.02
C PHE A 111 1.72 11.23 1.62
N ASN A 112 2.11 12.16 0.75
CA ASN A 112 1.20 13.17 0.23
C ASN A 112 0.06 12.54 -0.60
N LYS A 113 0.32 11.48 -1.39
CA LYS A 113 -0.73 10.71 -2.06
C LYS A 113 -1.71 10.10 -1.07
N LEU A 114 -1.23 9.48 0.03
CA LEU A 114 -2.11 8.90 1.06
C LEU A 114 -2.98 9.96 1.73
N ILE A 115 -2.41 11.15 1.97
CA ILE A 115 -3.17 12.28 2.50
C ILE A 115 -4.25 12.66 1.48
N MET A 116 -3.89 12.88 0.21
CA MET A 116 -4.81 13.30 -0.84
C MET A 116 -5.93 12.28 -1.11
N SER A 117 -5.64 10.98 -1.08
CA SER A 117 -6.62 9.92 -1.33
C SER A 117 -7.77 9.93 -0.32
N THR A 118 -7.49 10.33 0.93
CA THR A 118 -8.50 10.45 2.00
C THR A 118 -9.18 11.82 2.07
N ALA A 119 -8.79 12.77 1.22
CA ALA A 119 -9.45 14.08 1.14
C ALA A 119 -10.82 13.96 0.46
N GLU A 120 -11.72 14.91 0.72
CA GLU A 120 -13.11 14.89 0.24
C GLU A 120 -13.27 14.70 -1.28
N TYR A 121 -12.29 15.15 -2.07
CA TYR A 121 -12.33 15.01 -3.52
C TYR A 121 -12.22 13.54 -3.98
N LEU A 122 -11.29 12.78 -3.40
CA LEU A 122 -11.06 11.36 -3.74
C LEU A 122 -11.86 10.41 -2.82
N ASN A 123 -11.99 10.79 -1.54
CA ASN A 123 -12.83 10.19 -0.52
C ASN A 123 -12.67 8.67 -0.37
N PHE A 124 -11.44 8.15 -0.51
CA PHE A 124 -11.16 6.76 -0.17
C PHE A 124 -11.36 6.55 1.33
N GLN A 125 -12.09 5.47 1.67
CA GLN A 125 -12.36 5.06 3.05
C GLN A 125 -11.07 4.63 3.76
N ASN A 126 -10.13 4.05 3.01
CA ASN A 126 -8.80 3.68 3.49
C ASN A 126 -7.73 4.04 2.47
N SER A 127 -6.56 4.43 2.97
CA SER A 127 -5.33 4.56 2.18
C SER A 127 -4.23 3.74 2.81
N VAL A 128 -3.55 2.93 1.99
CA VAL A 128 -2.53 2.00 2.46
C VAL A 128 -1.24 2.27 1.70
N LEU A 129 -0.13 2.40 2.43
CA LEU A 129 1.21 2.27 1.86
C LEU A 129 1.81 0.94 2.29
N ILE A 130 2.29 0.17 1.33
CA ILE A 130 3.03 -1.07 1.56
C ILE A 130 4.50 -0.77 1.30
N VAL A 131 5.30 -0.82 2.35
CA VAL A 131 6.75 -0.61 2.27
C VAL A 131 7.44 -1.96 2.39
N VAL A 132 8.24 -2.32 1.39
CA VAL A 132 8.98 -3.58 1.34
C VAL A 132 10.48 -3.31 1.48
N ASN A 133 11.20 -4.22 2.14
CA ASN A 133 12.66 -4.17 2.35
C ASN A 133 13.20 -3.00 3.18
N ARG A 134 12.33 -2.24 3.86
CA ARG A 134 12.76 -1.20 4.79
C ARG A 134 12.42 -1.61 6.21
N SER A 135 13.30 -1.36 7.17
CA SER A 135 12.99 -1.70 8.55
C SER A 135 11.78 -0.90 9.07
N PHE A 136 11.11 -1.45 10.08
CA PHE A 136 10.02 -0.75 10.76
C PHE A 136 10.48 0.59 11.34
N GLU A 137 11.65 0.63 11.98
CA GLU A 137 12.19 1.84 12.63
C GLU A 137 12.45 2.97 11.62
N GLU A 138 13.11 2.66 10.50
CA GLU A 138 13.35 3.64 9.43
C GLU A 138 12.05 4.18 8.86
N THR A 139 11.09 3.30 8.58
CA THR A 139 9.78 3.70 8.03
C THR A 139 9.01 4.58 9.01
N HIS A 140 9.01 4.19 10.28
CA HIS A 140 8.36 4.93 11.36
C HIS A 140 8.99 6.32 11.56
N ASN A 141 10.31 6.43 11.48
CA ASN A 141 11.02 7.72 11.57
C ASN A 141 10.67 8.64 10.39
N LEU A 142 10.60 8.11 9.17
CA LEU A 142 10.16 8.88 8.00
C LEU A 142 8.74 9.41 8.18
N ILE A 143 7.83 8.58 8.67
CA ILE A 143 6.44 8.97 8.89
C ILE A 143 6.36 10.06 9.95
N LYS A 144 7.05 9.92 11.09
CA LYS A 144 7.07 10.92 12.15
C LYS A 144 7.63 12.27 11.68
N ASN A 145 8.58 12.25 10.76
CA ASN A 145 9.20 13.46 10.23
C ASN A 145 8.39 14.13 9.11
N HIS A 146 7.33 13.49 8.61
CA HIS A 146 6.47 14.03 7.56
C HIS A 146 5.45 15.03 8.13
N LYS A 147 5.76 16.33 7.99
CA LYS A 147 5.08 17.43 8.70
C LYS A 147 3.60 17.55 8.35
N GLU A 148 3.23 17.18 7.15
CA GLU A 148 1.88 17.28 6.61
C GLU A 148 0.92 16.37 7.38
N PHE A 149 1.39 15.25 7.94
CA PHE A 149 0.54 14.42 8.80
C PHE A 149 0.08 15.16 10.05
N TYR A 150 0.85 16.09 10.62
CA TYR A 150 0.39 16.87 11.77
C TYR A 150 -0.81 17.76 11.44
N SER A 151 -0.89 18.23 10.18
CA SER A 151 -1.92 19.18 9.72
C SER A 151 -3.26 18.54 9.39
N ILE A 152 -3.33 17.22 9.22
CA ILE A 152 -4.59 16.55 8.82
C ILE A 152 -5.45 16.18 10.04
N PRO A 153 -6.80 16.28 9.95
CA PRO A 153 -7.71 15.88 11.02
C PRO A 153 -7.56 14.42 11.45
N ASN A 154 -7.79 14.14 12.73
CA ASN A 154 -7.67 12.78 13.29
C ASN A 154 -8.58 11.75 12.62
N GLU A 155 -9.75 12.16 12.13
CA GLU A 155 -10.64 11.31 11.36
C GLU A 155 -9.99 10.81 10.06
N ARG A 156 -9.27 11.68 9.35
CA ARG A 156 -8.53 11.32 8.14
C ARG A 156 -7.30 10.48 8.47
N LYS A 157 -6.58 10.79 9.56
CA LYS A 157 -5.47 9.94 10.04
C LYS A 157 -5.91 8.51 10.31
N SER A 158 -7.11 8.30 10.87
CA SER A 158 -7.64 6.95 11.11
C SER A 158 -7.90 6.14 9.85
N ARG A 159 -7.89 6.76 8.67
CA ARG A 159 -8.07 6.09 7.38
C ARG A 159 -6.76 5.71 6.72
N ILE A 160 -5.60 6.11 7.27
CA ILE A 160 -4.29 5.85 6.68
C ILE A 160 -3.56 4.75 7.45
N PHE A 161 -3.18 3.71 6.72
CA PHE A 161 -2.50 2.53 7.22
C PHE A 161 -1.17 2.34 6.49
N ILE A 162 -0.20 1.78 7.19
CA ILE A 162 1.08 1.39 6.62
C ILE A 162 1.31 -0.07 6.95
N ILE A 163 1.66 -0.84 5.92
CA ILE A 163 2.10 -2.22 6.02
C ILE A 163 3.59 -2.21 5.72
N ASN A 164 4.42 -2.63 6.66
CA ASN A 164 5.84 -2.80 6.46
C ASN A 164 6.16 -4.30 6.40
N LEU A 165 6.82 -4.69 5.31
CA LEU A 165 7.28 -6.05 5.03
C LEU A 165 8.80 -6.03 4.92
N TYR A 166 9.49 -6.62 5.88
CA TYR A 166 10.95 -6.63 5.88
C TYR A 166 11.45 -8.07 5.81
N GLN A 167 12.18 -8.41 4.75
CA GLN A 167 12.89 -9.69 4.67
C GLN A 167 14.25 -9.53 5.35
N GLY A 168 14.39 -10.12 6.53
CA GLY A 168 15.64 -10.17 7.29
C GLY A 168 16.68 -11.09 6.67
N GLU A 169 17.84 -11.21 7.32
CA GLU A 169 18.96 -12.06 6.84
C GLU A 169 18.62 -13.56 6.83
N ASP A 170 17.68 -13.99 7.68
CA ASP A 170 17.22 -15.39 7.78
C ASP A 170 16.08 -15.75 6.80
N ASP A 171 15.82 -14.91 5.79
CA ASP A 171 14.68 -15.01 4.86
C ASP A 171 13.29 -14.99 5.51
N LEU A 172 13.22 -14.70 6.82
CA LEU A 172 11.97 -14.45 7.53
C LEU A 172 11.44 -13.06 7.18
N ILE A 173 10.12 -13.00 6.93
CA ILE A 173 9.42 -11.75 6.64
C ILE A 173 8.82 -11.21 7.94
N ASP A 174 9.38 -10.13 8.45
CA ASP A 174 8.79 -9.34 9.51
C ASP A 174 7.62 -8.52 8.97
N TYR A 175 6.48 -8.65 9.65
CA TYR A 175 5.23 -8.02 9.27
C TYR A 175 4.79 -7.00 10.32
N ASN A 176 4.66 -5.73 9.93
CA ASN A 176 4.19 -4.67 10.82
C ASN A 176 3.04 -3.87 10.17
N LEU A 177 1.88 -3.83 10.83
CA LEU A 177 0.75 -2.99 10.44
C LEU A 177 0.53 -1.91 11.49
N TYR A 178 0.35 -0.67 11.03
CA TYR A 178 0.02 0.43 11.93
C TYR A 178 -0.85 1.47 11.26
N ASN A 179 -1.67 2.12 12.09
CA ASN A 179 -2.53 3.22 11.68
C ASN A 179 -1.91 4.54 12.13
N ILE A 180 -1.83 5.51 11.20
CA ILE A 180 -1.12 6.77 11.43
C ILE A 180 -1.67 7.51 12.65
N LYS A 181 -2.98 7.43 12.92
CA LYS A 181 -3.59 8.09 14.09
C LYS A 181 -2.90 7.75 15.41
N TYR A 182 -2.42 6.52 15.59
CA TYR A 182 -1.80 6.09 16.85
C TYR A 182 -0.34 6.55 17.01
N LEU A 183 0.33 6.93 15.93
CA LEU A 183 1.68 7.49 16.00
C LEU A 183 1.69 8.94 16.51
N TYR A 184 0.58 9.65 16.30
CA TYR A 184 0.46 11.09 16.55
C TYR A 184 -0.38 11.46 17.77
N ASN A 185 -1.03 10.48 18.42
CA ASN A 185 -1.83 10.69 19.65
C ASN A 185 -1.07 10.37 20.96
N LYS A 186 0.26 10.16 20.89
CA LYS A 186 1.13 9.93 22.07
C LYS A 186 1.94 11.18 22.48
N GLN A 187 1.56 12.37 22.03
CA GLN A 187 2.09 13.65 22.50
C GLN A 187 1.06 14.32 23.40
#